data_AF-F0YPC5-F1
#
_entry.id   AF-F0YPC5-F1
#
_cell.length_a   1.000
_cell.length_b   1.000
_cell.length_c   1.000
_cell.angle_alpha   90.00
_cell.angle_beta   90.00
_cell.angle_gamma   90.00
#
_symmetry.space_group_name_H-M   'P 1'
#
loop_
_entity.id
_entity.type
_entity.pdbx_description
1 polymer ?
#
loop_
_entity_poly.entity_id
_entity_poly.type
_entity_poly.pdbx_seq_one_letter_code
_entity_poly.pdbx_strand_id
1 'polypeptide(L)'
;PAAGSIVFVGSQTFQNWDSLKKDMHGLPVVNCGFVGAMSKHLVTYAHHVVALRPRLIVWCCGAADLEWGRAPEQPFETFKRALREFRGVHPELPVVYVS
;
A
#
# COMPACT_ATOMS: atom_id res chain seq x y z
N PRO A 1 -11.18 10.84 6.81
CA PRO A 1 -11.43 9.63 5.96
C PRO A 1 -12.64 8.85 6.49
N ALA A 2 -13.55 8.46 5.60
CA ALA A 2 -14.65 7.56 5.97
C ALA A 2 -14.06 6.21 6.42
N ALA A 3 -14.53 5.68 7.54
CA ALA A 3 -14.15 4.34 7.98
C ALA A 3 -14.50 3.32 6.88
N GLY A 4 -13.65 2.32 6.69
CA GLY A 4 -13.86 1.26 5.70
C GLY A 4 -13.38 1.59 4.29
N SER A 5 -12.34 2.42 4.16
CA SER A 5 -11.74 2.72 2.86
C SER A 5 -10.95 1.53 2.27
N ILE A 6 -10.88 1.45 0.94
CA ILE A 6 -9.93 0.60 0.22
C ILE A 6 -8.73 1.46 -0.11
N VAL A 7 -7.57 1.13 0.46
CA VAL A 7 -6.39 1.98 0.40
C VAL A 7 -5.37 1.37 -0.55
N PHE A 8 -5.09 2.06 -1.65
CA PHE A 8 -4.10 1.67 -2.65
C PHE A 8 -2.75 2.28 -2.29
N VAL A 9 -1.74 1.46 -2.01
CA VAL A 9 -0.43 1.91 -1.53
C VAL A 9 0.70 1.40 -2.43
N GLY A 10 1.62 2.30 -2.75
CA GLY A 10 2.88 1.94 -3.39
C GLY A 10 3.22 2.76 -4.63
N SER A 11 3.54 2.08 -5.71
CA SER A 11 4.31 2.58 -6.85
C SER A 11 3.61 3.68 -7.67
N GLN A 12 4.36 4.19 -8.65
CA GLN A 12 3.85 5.10 -9.67
C GLN A 12 2.61 4.57 -10.41
N THR A 13 2.41 3.24 -10.47
CA THR A 13 1.20 2.64 -11.05
C THR A 13 -0.06 3.17 -10.37
N PHE A 14 -0.05 3.27 -9.04
CA PHE A 14 -1.17 3.85 -8.31
C PHE A 14 -1.15 5.36 -8.38
N GLN A 15 0.02 6.00 -8.22
CA GLN A 15 0.10 7.46 -8.28
C GLN A 15 -0.41 8.05 -9.61
N ASN A 16 -0.20 7.36 -10.73
CA ASN A 16 -0.67 7.77 -12.06
C ASN A 16 -2.13 7.36 -12.37
N TRP A 17 -2.82 6.68 -11.45
CA TRP A 17 -4.20 6.25 -11.65
C TRP A 17 -5.20 7.37 -11.30
N ASP A 18 -5.21 8.42 -12.11
CA ASP A 18 -6.05 9.61 -11.89
C ASP A 18 -7.55 9.31 -11.91
N SER A 19 -7.96 8.30 -12.67
CA SER A 19 -9.35 7.83 -12.76
C SER A 19 -9.78 6.86 -11.66
N LEU A 20 -8.95 6.55 -10.66
CA LEU A 20 -9.23 5.51 -9.66
C LEU A 20 -10.62 5.63 -9.02
N LYS A 21 -11.03 6.85 -8.63
CA LYS A 21 -12.36 7.10 -8.04
C LYS A 21 -13.51 6.83 -9.02
N LYS A 22 -13.29 7.10 -10.31
CA LYS A 22 -14.26 6.85 -11.37
C LYS A 22 -14.33 5.35 -11.68
N ASP A 23 -13.18 4.70 -11.77
CA ASP A 23 -13.09 3.27 -12.13
C ASP A 23 -13.60 2.37 -11.00
N MET A 24 -13.50 2.85 -9.75
CA MET A 24 -14.01 2.18 -8.54
C MET A 24 -15.29 2.86 -8.02
N HIS A 25 -16.11 3.40 -8.93
CA HIS A 25 -17.33 4.13 -8.56
C HIS A 25 -18.22 3.31 -7.60
N GLY A 26 -18.65 3.92 -6.50
CA GLY A 26 -19.41 3.26 -5.44
C GLY A 26 -18.58 2.59 -4.35
N LEU A 27 -17.25 2.51 -4.52
CA LEU A 27 -16.33 2.03 -3.49
C LEU A 27 -15.60 3.20 -2.81
N PRO A 28 -15.40 3.16 -1.47
CA PRO A 28 -14.66 4.20 -0.76
C PRO A 28 -13.15 4.04 -0.95
N VAL A 29 -12.62 4.44 -2.11
CA VAL A 29 -11.19 4.27 -2.43
C VAL A 29 -10.34 5.49 -2.03
N VAL A 30 -9.11 5.22 -1.60
CA VAL A 30 -8.09 6.23 -1.32
C VAL A 30 -6.80 5.83 -2.04
N ASN A 31 -6.23 6.78 -2.79
CA ASN A 31 -4.95 6.62 -3.46
C ASN A 31 -3.83 7.15 -2.56
N CYS A 32 -2.92 6.26 -2.16
CA CYS A 32 -1.71 6.55 -1.40
C CYS A 32 -0.46 6.10 -2.18
N GLY A 33 -0.54 6.09 -3.52
CA GLY A 33 0.61 5.89 -4.39
C GLY A 33 1.52 7.12 -4.42
N PHE A 34 2.82 6.90 -4.60
CA PHE A 34 3.78 7.99 -4.79
C PHE A 34 4.94 7.57 -5.71
N VAL A 35 5.55 8.56 -6.36
CA VAL A 35 6.68 8.35 -7.28
C VAL A 35 7.89 7.83 -6.51
N GLY A 36 8.59 6.83 -7.08
CA GLY A 36 9.77 6.25 -6.44
C GLY A 36 9.48 5.50 -5.13
N ALA A 37 8.24 5.01 -4.96
CA ALA A 37 7.88 4.21 -3.80
C ALA A 37 8.70 2.92 -3.72
N MET A 38 9.74 2.96 -2.89
CA MET A 38 10.42 1.78 -2.37
C MET A 38 9.68 1.24 -1.16
N SER A 39 9.76 -0.06 -0.97
CA SER A 39 9.13 -0.80 0.14
C SER A 39 9.45 -0.16 1.50
N LYS A 40 10.68 0.36 1.70
CA LYS A 40 11.11 0.99 2.96
C LYS A 40 10.30 2.25 3.31
N HIS A 41 9.86 3.01 2.30
CA HIS A 41 9.05 4.21 2.50
C HIS A 41 7.66 3.83 3.01
N LEU A 42 7.10 2.73 2.51
CA LEU A 42 5.76 2.28 2.90
C LEU A 42 5.65 1.86 4.35
N VAL A 43 6.71 1.32 4.96
CA VAL A 43 6.72 1.07 6.42
C VAL A 43 6.62 2.39 7.19
N THR A 44 7.37 3.42 6.77
CA THR A 44 7.25 4.75 7.38
C THR A 44 5.84 5.31 7.22
N TYR A 45 5.14 5.03 6.13
CA TYR A 45 3.75 5.44 5.91
C TYR A 45 2.69 4.50 6.50
N ALA A 46 3.07 3.35 7.07
CA ALA A 46 2.11 2.35 7.54
C ALA A 46 1.17 2.92 8.62
N HIS A 47 1.69 3.76 9.52
CA HIS A 47 0.89 4.44 10.55
C HIS A 47 -0.19 5.35 9.94
N HIS A 48 0.12 6.07 8.87
CA HIS A 48 -0.85 6.90 8.15
C HIS A 48 -1.94 6.04 7.52
N VAL A 49 -1.56 4.93 6.88
CA VAL A 49 -2.49 3.97 6.26
C VAL A 49 -3.44 3.40 7.31
N VAL A 50 -2.93 2.99 8.47
CA VAL A 50 -3.73 2.46 9.58
C VAL A 50 -4.69 3.50 10.14
N ALA A 51 -4.28 4.77 10.25
CA ALA A 51 -5.13 5.86 10.72
C ALA A 51 -6.36 6.09 9.81
N LEU A 52 -6.31 5.66 8.54
CA LEU A 52 -7.47 5.71 7.62
C LEU A 52 -8.54 4.67 7.96
N ARG A 53 -8.27 3.72 8.87
CA ARG A 53 -9.12 2.57 9.20
C ARG A 53 -9.61 1.85 7.93
N PRO A 54 -8.66 1.33 7.11
CA PRO A 54 -9.00 0.64 5.88
C PRO A 54 -9.78 -0.64 6.17
N ARG A 55 -10.65 -1.03 5.25
CA ARG A 55 -11.22 -2.40 5.21
C ARG A 55 -10.43 -3.34 4.30
N LEU A 56 -9.55 -2.78 3.46
CA LEU A 56 -8.70 -3.49 2.52
C LEU A 56 -7.50 -2.62 2.15
N ILE A 57 -6.32 -3.21 2.11
CA ILE A 57 -5.11 -2.58 1.56
C ILE A 57 -4.76 -3.29 0.24
N VAL A 58 -4.52 -2.51 -0.81
CA VAL A 58 -3.98 -3.00 -2.09
C VAL A 58 -2.53 -2.52 -2.19
N TRP A 59 -1.59 -3.45 -2.16
CA TRP A 59 -0.16 -3.18 -2.13
C TRP A 59 0.48 -3.45 -3.50
N CYS A 60 1.12 -2.44 -4.09
CA CYS A 60 1.93 -2.58 -5.30
C CYS A 60 3.27 -1.88 -5.10
N CYS A 61 4.30 -2.61 -4.68
CA CYS A 61 5.64 -2.05 -4.48
C CYS A 61 6.70 -3.16 -4.52
N GLY A 62 7.89 -2.83 -5.03
CA GLY A 62 9.03 -3.74 -5.12
C GLY A 62 9.88 -3.49 -6.37
N ALA A 63 9.29 -3.03 -7.48
CA ALA A 63 10.02 -2.75 -8.72
C ALA A 63 11.13 -1.71 -8.51
N ALA A 64 10.81 -0.58 -7.89
CA ALA A 64 11.78 0.48 -7.60
C ALA A 64 12.90 0.02 -6.65
N ASP A 65 12.61 -0.92 -5.72
CA ASP A 65 13.65 -1.49 -4.86
C ASP A 65 14.70 -2.24 -5.67
N LEU A 66 14.25 -3.05 -6.65
CA LEU A 66 15.14 -3.82 -7.52
C LEU A 66 15.92 -2.92 -8.48
N GLU A 67 15.25 -1.94 -9.09
CA GLU A 67 15.89 -0.94 -9.97
C GLU A 67 17.01 -0.17 -9.25
N TRP A 68 16.85 0.07 -7.94
CA TRP A 68 17.85 0.77 -7.12
C TRP A 68 18.87 -0.19 -6.49
N GLY A 69 18.92 -1.45 -6.94
CA GLY A 69 19.94 -2.42 -6.56
C GLY A 69 19.74 -3.08 -5.21
N ARG A 70 18.52 -3.03 -4.64
CA ARG A 70 18.22 -3.80 -3.42
C ARG A 70 18.05 -5.28 -3.75
N ALA A 71 18.57 -6.14 -2.88
CA ALA A 71 18.37 -7.59 -3.02
C ALA A 71 16.88 -7.93 -2.89
N PRO A 72 16.33 -8.88 -3.69
CA PRO A 72 14.89 -9.20 -3.73
C PRO A 72 14.27 -9.58 -2.39
N GLU A 73 15.06 -10.13 -1.46
CA GLU A 73 14.64 -10.48 -0.11
C GLU A 73 14.26 -9.24 0.70
N GLN A 74 14.91 -8.11 0.44
CA GLN A 74 14.70 -6.87 1.19
C GLN A 74 13.30 -6.27 1.04
N PRO A 75 12.73 -6.08 -0.16
CA PRO A 75 11.35 -5.62 -0.29
C PRO A 75 10.34 -6.63 0.26
N PHE A 76 10.62 -7.93 0.17
CA PHE A 76 9.75 -8.96 0.75
C PHE A 76 9.74 -8.92 2.29
N GLU A 77 10.89 -8.81 2.94
CA GLU A 77 10.97 -8.61 4.40
C GLU A 77 10.26 -7.33 4.85
N THR A 78 10.38 -6.28 4.04
CA THR A 78 9.73 -4.99 4.30
C THR A 78 8.21 -5.12 4.21
N PHE A 79 7.69 -5.83 3.20
CA PHE A 79 6.27 -6.17 3.11
C PHE A 79 5.79 -6.96 4.32
N LYS A 80 6.52 -7.99 4.74
CA LYS A 80 6.17 -8.77 5.95
C LYS A 80 6.15 -7.90 7.21
N ARG A 81 7.05 -6.93 7.33
CA ARG A 81 7.05 -5.97 8.45
C ARG A 81 5.80 -5.08 8.42
N ALA A 82 5.49 -4.49 7.27
CA ALA A 82 4.27 -3.69 7.10
C ALA A 82 3.01 -4.51 7.43
N LEU A 83 2.93 -5.76 6.96
CA LEU A 83 1.83 -6.66 7.25
C LEU A 83 1.66 -6.93 8.76
N ARG A 84 2.76 -7.08 9.50
CA ARG A 84 2.71 -7.22 10.97
C ARG A 84 2.19 -5.95 11.64
N GLU A 85 2.61 -4.77 11.20
CA GLU A 85 2.13 -3.50 11.75
C GLU A 85 0.63 -3.31 11.47
N PHE A 86 0.17 -3.60 10.26
CA PHE A 86 -1.23 -3.57 9.88
C PHE A 86 -2.09 -4.52 10.73
N ARG A 87 -1.63 -5.77 10.89
CA ARG A 87 -2.34 -6.78 11.68
C ARG A 87 -2.23 -6.57 13.19
N GLY A 88 -1.23 -5.81 13.65
CA GLY A 88 -1.14 -5.40 15.05
C GLY A 88 -2.29 -4.47 15.46
N VAL A 89 -2.86 -3.72 14.52
CA VAL A 89 -4.00 -2.82 14.78
C VAL A 89 -5.33 -3.44 14.34
N HIS A 90 -5.34 -4.16 13.22
CA HIS A 90 -6.53 -4.86 12.72
C HIS A 90 -6.15 -6.28 12.27
N PRO A 91 -6.24 -7.30 13.15
CA PRO A 91 -5.71 -8.65 12.94
C PRO A 91 -6.16 -9.32 11.64
N GLU A 92 -7.41 -9.08 11.25
CA GLU A 92 -8.01 -9.67 10.05
C GLU A 92 -7.98 -8.74 8.83
N LEU A 93 -7.15 -7.68 8.84
CA LEU A 93 -7.13 -6.72 7.74
C LEU A 93 -6.68 -7.41 6.45
N PRO A 94 -7.56 -7.47 5.42
CA PRO A 94 -7.20 -8.03 4.13
C PRO A 94 -6.14 -7.18 3.45
N VAL A 95 -5.12 -7.83 2.90
CA VAL A 95 -4.06 -7.20 2.11
C VAL A 95 -3.94 -7.96 0.79
N VAL A 96 -4.17 -7.27 -0.32
CA VAL A 96 -3.97 -7.79 -1.68
C VAL A 96 -2.62 -7.33 -2.17
N TYR A 97 -1.76 -8.27 -2.54
CA TYR A 97 -0.47 -7.99 -3.17
C TYR A 97 -0.64 -8.03 -4.69
N VAL A 98 -0.20 -6.99 -5.38
CA VAL A 98 -0.23 -6.88 -6.85
C VAL A 98 1.18 -7.13 -7.38
N SER A 99 1.31 -8.15 -8.24
CA SER A 99 2.57 -8.54 -8.91
C SER A 99 2.76 -7.83 -10.24
#